data_AF-A0A3N4ENI4-F1
#
_entry.id   AF-A0A3N4ENI4-F1
#
_cell.length_a   1.000
_cell.length_b   1.000
_cell.length_c   1.000
_cell.angle_alpha   90.00
_cell.angle_beta   90.00
_cell.angle_gamma   90.00
#
_symmetry.space_group_name_H-M   'P 1'
#
loop_
_entity.id
_entity.type
_entity.pdbx_description
1 polymer ?
#
loop_
_entity_poly.entity_id
_entity_poly.type
_entity_poly.pdbx_seq_one_letter_code
_entity_poly.pdbx_strand_id
1 'polypeptide(L)'
;MFSNNYVINKSQKAFLRKLYLAHLLDEEQHNLLSLQKLTLMPRRTLQDALAAFVDIGIEVDFVQQGQRHNEGYYRISTWGPISSAWVNSHFEQIKQHIEMVSESDMTR
;
A
#
# COMPACT_ATOMS: atom_id res chain seq x y z
N MET A 1 20.24 3.20 -1.92
CA MET A 1 19.47 2.14 -2.59
C MET A 1 19.40 0.95 -1.66
N PHE A 2 18.22 0.36 -1.46
CA PHE A 2 18.10 -0.90 -0.72
C PHE A 2 18.53 -2.02 -1.66
N SER A 3 19.69 -2.63 -1.43
CA SER A 3 20.06 -3.85 -2.16
C SER A 3 19.04 -4.94 -1.86
N ASN A 4 18.74 -5.82 -2.82
CA ASN A 4 17.73 -6.88 -2.67
C ASN A 4 17.93 -7.80 -1.44
N ASN A 5 19.12 -7.82 -0.84
CA ASN A 5 19.45 -8.59 0.37
C ASN A 5 19.39 -7.78 1.68
N TYR A 6 18.89 -6.54 1.65
CA TYR A 6 18.82 -5.69 2.82
C TYR A 6 17.58 -6.00 3.66
N VAL A 7 17.79 -6.41 4.92
CA VAL A 7 16.72 -6.60 5.90
C VAL A 7 16.23 -5.23 6.37
N ILE A 8 14.99 -4.88 6.03
CA ILE A 8 14.37 -3.64 6.48
C ILE A 8 13.79 -3.79 7.90
N ASN A 9 13.89 -2.74 8.70
CA ASN A 9 13.28 -2.69 10.02
C ASN A 9 11.76 -2.44 9.95
N LYS A 10 11.07 -2.54 11.09
CA LYS A 10 9.61 -2.39 11.18
C LYS A 10 9.11 -1.03 10.65
N SER A 11 9.78 0.06 10.99
CA SER A 11 9.39 1.41 10.56
C SER A 11 9.60 1.60 9.06
N GLN A 12 10.70 1.09 8.51
CA GLN A 12 10.93 1.07 7.06
C GLN A 12 9.88 0.24 6.33
N LYS A 13 9.53 -0.96 6.84
CA LYS A 13 8.47 -1.79 6.26
C LYS A 13 7.10 -1.11 6.31
N ALA A 14 6.79 -0.39 7.38
CA ALA A 14 5.57 0.40 7.49
C ALA A 14 5.54 1.54 6.45
N PHE A 15 6.64 2.29 6.30
CA PHE A 15 6.76 3.34 5.30
C PHE A 15 6.62 2.80 3.87
N LEU A 16 7.37 1.76 3.52
CA LEU A 16 7.31 1.13 2.19
C LEU A 16 5.94 0.54 1.88
N ARG A 17 5.22 0.01 2.88
CA ARG A 17 3.84 -0.46 2.68
C ARG A 17 2.91 0.67 2.25
N LYS A 18 3.10 1.88 2.78
CA LYS A 18 2.30 3.03 2.37
C LYS A 18 2.55 3.38 0.92
N LEU A 19 3.81 3.41 0.50
CA LEU A 19 4.18 3.65 -0.90
C LEU A 19 3.65 2.57 -1.85
N TYR A 20 3.77 1.31 -1.45
CA TYR A 20 3.26 0.16 -2.19
C TYR A 20 1.75 0.28 -2.42
N LEU A 21 0.99 0.50 -1.35
CA LEU A 21 -0.46 0.64 -1.45
C LEU A 21 -0.87 1.89 -2.23
N ALA A 22 -0.17 3.02 -2.04
CA ALA A 22 -0.46 4.25 -2.78
C ALA A 22 -0.27 4.05 -4.29
N HIS A 23 0.77 3.31 -4.71
CA HIS A 23 0.99 2.97 -6.11
C HIS A 23 -0.14 2.10 -6.68
N LEU A 24 -0.55 1.05 -5.95
CA LEU A 24 -1.69 0.21 -6.38
C LEU A 24 -2.99 1.02 -6.55
N LEU A 25 -3.23 1.99 -5.66
CA LEU A 25 -4.41 2.86 -5.73
C LEU A 25 -4.35 3.90 -6.87
N ASP A 26 -3.16 4.22 -7.35
CA ASP A 26 -2.95 5.19 -8.44
C ASP A 26 -3.09 4.52 -9.83
N GLU A 27 -2.75 3.23 -9.92
CA GLU A 27 -2.86 2.44 -11.15
C GLU A 27 -4.29 1.92 -11.40
N GLU A 28 -4.98 1.45 -10.35
CA GLU A 28 -6.30 0.83 -10.49
C GLU A 28 -7.29 1.23 -9.38
N GLN A 29 -8.58 1.13 -9.68
CA GLN A 29 -9.62 1.33 -8.68
C GLN A 29 -9.65 0.16 -7.70
N HIS A 30 -9.34 0.45 -6.44
CA HIS A 30 -9.38 -0.55 -5.39
C HIS A 30 -10.16 -0.10 -4.17
N ASN A 31 -10.84 -1.06 -3.55
CA ASN A 31 -11.40 -0.92 -2.23
C ASN A 31 -10.68 -1.87 -1.26
N LEU A 32 -11.08 -1.85 0.00
CA LEU A 32 -10.39 -2.62 1.03
C LEU A 32 -10.46 -4.15 0.77
N LEU A 33 -11.54 -4.63 0.14
CA LEU A 33 -11.69 -6.04 -0.21
C LEU A 33 -10.81 -6.43 -1.40
N SER A 34 -10.74 -5.59 -2.44
CA SER A 34 -9.86 -5.86 -3.60
C SER A 34 -8.39 -5.81 -3.20
N LEU A 35 -7.97 -4.84 -2.37
CA LEU A 35 -6.61 -4.80 -1.81
C LEU A 35 -6.28 -6.03 -0.98
N GLN A 36 -7.23 -6.50 -0.15
CA GLN A 36 -7.02 -7.70 0.66
C GLN A 36 -6.82 -8.94 -0.21
N LYS A 37 -7.60 -9.08 -1.29
CA LYS A 37 -7.44 -10.20 -2.24
C LYS A 37 -6.13 -10.12 -3.02
N LEU A 38 -5.74 -8.92 -3.47
CA LEU A 38 -4.55 -8.69 -4.27
C LEU A 38 -3.26 -8.90 -3.45
N THR A 39 -3.21 -8.34 -2.24
CA THR A 39 -1.99 -8.27 -1.42
C THR A 39 -1.88 -9.39 -0.38
N LEU A 40 -2.98 -10.13 -0.15
CA LEU A 40 -3.14 -11.10 0.94
C LEU A 40 -2.94 -10.52 2.36
N MET A 41 -2.83 -9.20 2.51
CA MET A 41 -2.66 -8.57 3.81
C MET A 41 -3.95 -8.64 4.63
N PRO A 42 -3.86 -8.83 5.97
CA PRO A 42 -5.02 -8.70 6.83
C PRO A 42 -5.70 -7.33 6.68
N ARG A 43 -7.03 -7.31 6.71
CA ARG A 43 -7.84 -6.09 6.60
C ARG A 43 -7.36 -4.97 7.53
N ARG A 44 -7.03 -5.30 8.79
CA ARG A 44 -6.54 -4.33 9.78
C ARG A 44 -5.23 -3.67 9.35
N THR A 45 -4.30 -4.43 8.77
CA THR A 45 -3.02 -3.93 8.25
C THR A 45 -3.23 -2.92 7.13
N LEU A 46 -4.16 -3.18 6.21
CA LEU A 46 -4.50 -2.26 5.13
C LEU A 46 -5.15 -0.99 5.67
N GLN A 47 -6.08 -1.11 6.61
CA GLN A 47 -6.73 0.05 7.25
C GLN A 47 -5.72 0.93 7.99
N ASP A 48 -4.81 0.33 8.78
CA ASP A 48 -3.76 1.08 9.49
C ASP A 48 -2.83 1.79 8.52
N ALA A 49 -2.45 1.13 7.42
CA ALA A 49 -1.58 1.74 6.41
C ALA A 49 -2.27 2.93 5.72
N LEU A 50 -3.51 2.77 5.26
CA LEU A 50 -4.28 3.83 4.60
C LEU A 50 -4.53 5.02 5.54
N ALA A 51 -4.88 4.76 6.80
CA ALA A 51 -5.06 5.82 7.79
C ALA A 51 -3.76 6.63 8.04
N ALA A 52 -2.60 5.98 7.91
CA ALA A 52 -1.29 6.60 8.11
C ALA A 52 -0.70 7.24 6.83
N PHE A 53 -1.45 7.36 5.74
CA PHE A 53 -1.01 8.07 4.52
C PHE A 53 -0.77 9.56 4.80
N VAL A 54 -1.64 10.18 5.60
CA VAL A 54 -1.53 11.60 5.96
C VAL A 54 -0.22 11.91 6.69
N ASP A 55 0.33 10.96 7.45
CA ASP A 55 1.61 11.12 8.16
C ASP A 55 2.80 11.37 7.21
N ILE A 56 2.67 10.99 5.94
CA ILE A 56 3.68 11.20 4.90
C ILE A 56 3.20 12.16 3.80
N GLY A 57 2.06 12.83 4.02
CA GLY A 57 1.48 13.81 3.11
C GLY A 57 0.78 13.23 1.88
N ILE A 58 0.53 11.92 1.84
CA ILE A 58 -0.33 11.33 0.79
C ILE A 58 -1.77 11.51 1.23
N GLU A 59 -2.61 12.03 0.34
CA GLU A 59 -4.04 12.18 0.58
C GLU A 59 -4.82 11.20 -0.31
N VAL A 60 -5.79 10.52 0.28
CA VAL A 60 -6.62 9.51 -0.38
C VAL A 60 -8.08 9.74 -0.04
N ASP A 61 -8.91 9.82 -1.07
CA ASP A 61 -10.36 9.92 -0.93
C ASP A 61 -11.00 8.54 -1.09
N PHE A 62 -12.14 8.31 -0.42
CA PHE A 62 -13.01 7.18 -0.74
C PHE A 62 -14.20 7.67 -1.58
N VAL A 63 -14.22 7.29 -2.86
CA VAL A 63 -15.24 7.70 -3.83
C VAL A 63 -16.34 6.64 -3.87
N GLN A 64 -17.59 7.06 -3.65
CA GLN A 64 -18.77 6.18 -3.73
C GLN A 64 -19.60 6.53 -4.97
N GLN A 65 -20.03 5.51 -5.73
CA GLN A 65 -20.93 5.68 -6.86
C GLN A 65 -22.33 5.16 -6.47
N GLY A 66 -23.16 6.03 -5.86
CA GLY A 66 -24.59 5.76 -5.62
C GLY A 66 -24.99 5.32 -4.20
N GLN A 67 -26.26 4.90 -4.03
CA GLN A 67 -26.93 4.75 -2.72
C GLN A 67 -26.54 3.51 -1.90
N ARG A 68 -25.70 2.60 -2.43
CA ARG A 68 -25.19 1.46 -1.67
C ARG A 68 -23.87 1.82 -1.02
N HIS A 69 -23.86 1.91 0.30
CA HIS A 69 -22.70 2.38 1.09
C HIS A 69 -21.41 1.55 0.93
N ASN A 70 -21.45 0.39 0.26
CA ASN A 70 -20.33 -0.54 0.14
C ASN A 70 -19.69 -0.58 -1.27
N GLU A 71 -20.20 0.16 -2.25
CA GLU A 71 -19.71 0.18 -3.64
C GLU A 71 -18.88 1.45 -3.90
N GLY A 72 -17.74 1.57 -3.20
CA GLY A 72 -16.78 2.66 -3.40
C GLY A 72 -15.36 2.17 -3.54
N TYR A 73 -14.45 3.05 -3.96
CA TYR A 73 -13.02 2.79 -4.14
C TYR A 73 -12.18 3.95 -3.62
N TYR A 74 -10.93 3.66 -3.24
CA TYR A 74 -9.96 4.67 -2.87
C TYR A 74 -9.34 5.29 -4.11
N ARG A 75 -9.10 6.60 -4.07
CA ARG A 75 -8.42 7.37 -5.11
C ARG A 75 -7.36 8.25 -4.48
N ILE A 76 -6.13 8.21 -4.99
CA ILE A 76 -5.09 9.16 -4.60
C ILE A 76 -5.50 10.56 -5.07
N SER A 77 -5.60 11.50 -4.14
CA SER A 77 -5.92 12.90 -4.43
C SER A 77 -4.65 13.72 -4.62
N THR A 78 -3.62 13.41 -3.82
CA THR A 78 -2.28 13.91 -4.04
C THR A 78 -1.25 12.98 -3.39
N TRP A 79 -0.09 12.85 -4.01
CA TRP A 79 1.08 12.21 -3.41
C TRP A 79 1.83 13.14 -2.43
N GLY A 80 1.45 14.42 -2.37
CA GLY A 80 2.08 15.44 -1.53
C GLY A 80 3.59 15.53 -1.76
N PRO A 81 4.42 15.37 -0.72
CA PRO A 81 5.88 15.47 -0.84
C PRO A 81 6.52 14.21 -1.44
N ILE A 82 5.77 13.13 -1.66
CA ILE A 82 6.29 11.87 -2.18
C ILE A 82 6.27 11.90 -3.71
N SER A 83 7.37 11.48 -4.34
CA SER A 83 7.43 11.36 -5.81
C SER A 83 6.82 10.04 -6.27
N SER A 84 5.63 10.10 -6.90
CA SER A 84 4.99 8.93 -7.51
C SER A 84 5.87 8.29 -8.59
N ALA A 85 6.56 9.10 -9.39
CA ALA A 85 7.49 8.63 -10.41
C ALA A 85 8.64 7.80 -9.82
N TRP A 86 9.18 8.22 -8.67
CA TRP A 86 10.20 7.46 -7.97
C TRP A 86 9.66 6.13 -7.44
N VAL A 87 8.44 6.14 -6.90
CA VAL A 87 7.79 4.90 -6.42
C VAL A 87 7.58 3.93 -7.58
N ASN A 88 7.06 4.40 -8.71
CA ASN A 88 6.87 3.60 -9.91
C ASN A 88 8.20 2.98 -10.40
N SER A 89 9.28 3.76 -10.47
CA SER A 89 10.57 3.25 -10.94
C SER A 89 11.24 2.23 -10.00
N HIS A 90 10.79 2.14 -8.75
CA HIS A 90 11.30 1.20 -7.74
C HIS A 90 10.25 0.19 -7.29
N PHE A 91 9.09 0.12 -7.96
CA PHE A 91 7.92 -0.60 -7.48
C PHE A 91 8.22 -2.08 -7.21
N GLU A 92 8.92 -2.76 -8.12
CA GLU A 92 9.28 -4.17 -7.96
C GLU A 92 10.15 -4.44 -6.73
N GLN A 93 11.09 -3.54 -6.42
CA GLN A 93 11.93 -3.66 -5.21
C GLN A 93 11.11 -3.44 -3.94
N ILE A 94 10.22 -2.46 -3.95
CA ILE A 94 9.30 -2.20 -2.84
C ILE A 94 8.40 -3.41 -2.62
N LYS A 95 7.79 -3.93 -3.69
CA LYS A 95 6.89 -5.08 -3.67
C LYS A 95 7.58 -6.30 -3.06
N GLN A 96 8.80 -6.61 -3.49
CA GLN A 96 9.60 -7.71 -2.92
C GLN A 96 9.70 -7.60 -1.40
N HIS A 97 10.07 -6.45 -0.85
CA HIS A 97 10.19 -6.29 0.60
C HIS A 97 8.85 -6.36 1.37
N ILE A 98 7.74 -6.10 0.69
CA ILE A 98 6.41 -6.08 1.30
C ILE A 98 5.73 -7.45 1.24
N GLU A 99 5.84 -8.14 0.11
CA GLU A 99 5.19 -9.43 -0.17
C GLU A 99 6.08 -10.63 0.12
N MET A 100 7.37 -10.44 0.43
CA MET A 100 8.20 -11.51 0.96
C MET A 100 7.55 -12.10 2.22
N VAL A 101 7.07 -13.33 2.07
CA VAL A 101 6.69 -14.22 3.15
C VAL A 101 7.97 -14.59 3.88
N SER A 102 8.07 -14.32 5.18
CA SER A 102 9.18 -14.87 5.94
C SER A 102 9.02 -16.39 6.01
N GLU A 103 10.10 -17.15 5.89
CA GLU A 103 10.08 -18.63 5.97
C GLU A 103 9.36 -19.17 7.23
N SER A 104 9.25 -18.36 8.29
CA SER A 104 8.47 -18.65 9.50
C SER A 104 6.96 -18.78 9.29
N ASP A 105 6.40 -18.22 8.21
CA ASP A 105 4.97 -18.26 7.90
C ASP A 105 4.59 -19.48 7.03
N MET A 106 5.58 -20.21 6.48
CA MET A 106 5.40 -21.47 5.75
C MET A 106 5.41 -22.70 6.68
N THR A 107 5.71 -22.52 7.97
CA THR A 107 5.82 -23.60 8.97
C THR A 107 4.74 -23.55 10.05
N ARG A 108 3.63 -22.84 9.82
CA ARG A 108 2.41 -22.86 10.65
C ARG A 108 1.20 -23.27 9.83
#